data_AF-A0A3T1B0F7-F1
#
_entry.id   AF-A0A3T1B0F7-F1
#
_cell.length_a   1.000
_cell.length_b   1.000
_cell.length_c   1.000
_cell.angle_alpha   90.00
_cell.angle_beta   90.00
_cell.angle_gamma   90.00
#
_symmetry.space_group_name_H-M   'P 1'
#
loop_
_entity.id
_entity.type
_entity.pdbx_description
1 polymer ?
#
loop_
_entity_poly.entity_id
_entity_poly.type
_entity_poly.pdbx_seq_one_letter_code
_entity_poly.pdbx_strand_id
1 'polypeptide(L)'
;MPGVLLMVALCLVGVCALPSSLFFVLLGVHGGSLFTPPVLIGAPVLVAYVVAFVLWRRARRTASRRRAWVMVVVGLVLVGGAAVVPTTILGSALADVWKETQPGGRGYVGPE
;
A
#
# COMPACT_ATOMS: atom_id res chain seq x y z
N MET A 1 -18.46 -12.94 -10.72
CA MET A 1 -18.32 -12.57 -9.29
C MET A 1 -16.87 -12.48 -8.80
N PRO A 2 -15.94 -13.44 -9.03
CA PRO A 2 -14.58 -13.35 -8.47
C PRO A 2 -13.75 -12.18 -9.04
N GLY A 3 -14.05 -11.70 -10.25
CA GLY A 3 -13.37 -10.53 -10.82
C GLY A 3 -13.67 -9.20 -10.11
N VAL A 4 -14.86 -9.05 -9.50
CA VAL A 4 -15.25 -7.80 -8.82
C VAL A 4 -14.57 -7.68 -7.47
N LEU A 5 -14.55 -8.76 -6.67
CA LEU A 5 -13.80 -8.81 -5.41
C LEU A 5 -12.31 -8.55 -5.60
N LEU A 6 -11.74 -9.08 -6.68
CA LEU A 6 -10.34 -8.88 -7.03
C LEU A 6 -10.03 -7.43 -7.38
N MET A 7 -10.94 -6.79 -8.12
CA MET A 7 -10.84 -5.39 -8.54
C MET A 7 -11.01 -4.45 -7.34
N VAL A 8 -11.95 -4.76 -6.44
CA VAL A 8 -12.14 -4.03 -5.17
C VAL A 8 -10.92 -4.18 -4.26
N ALA A 9 -10.35 -5.38 -4.12
CA ALA A 9 -9.12 -5.59 -3.35
C ALA A 9 -7.92 -4.85 -3.95
N LEU A 10 -7.76 -4.88 -5.28
CA LEU A 10 -6.73 -4.11 -5.98
C LEU A 10 -6.93 -2.60 -5.81
N CYS A 11 -8.17 -2.13 -5.84
CA CYS A 11 -8.51 -0.72 -5.62
C CYS A 11 -8.26 -0.32 -4.17
N LEU A 12 -8.68 -1.11 -3.18
CA LEU A 12 -8.47 -0.79 -1.76
C LEU A 12 -6.99 -0.79 -1.38
N VAL A 13 -6.25 -1.81 -1.80
CA VAL A 13 -4.80 -1.85 -1.57
C VAL A 13 -4.11 -0.76 -2.38
N GLY A 14 -4.52 -0.52 -3.64
CA GLY A 14 -4.06 0.58 -4.49
C GLY A 14 -4.22 1.96 -3.87
N VAL A 15 -5.40 2.24 -3.32
CA VAL A 15 -5.79 3.56 -2.81
C VAL A 15 -5.09 3.86 -1.49
N CYS A 16 -4.80 2.86 -0.65
CA CYS A 16 -4.20 3.10 0.67
C CYS A 16 -2.70 2.77 0.71
N ALA A 17 -2.27 1.65 0.12
CA ALA A 17 -0.90 1.17 0.22
C ALA A 17 0.08 1.93 -0.68
N LEU A 18 -0.37 2.33 -1.87
CA LEU A 18 0.48 3.04 -2.82
C LEU A 18 0.86 4.45 -2.32
N PRO A 19 -0.07 5.32 -1.85
CA PRO A 19 0.31 6.62 -1.32
C PRO A 19 1.11 6.52 -0.01
N SER A 20 0.78 5.59 0.89
CA SER A 20 1.53 5.39 2.14
C SER A 20 2.97 4.94 1.88
N SER A 21 3.16 3.98 0.96
CA SER A 21 4.50 3.49 0.61
C SER A 21 5.31 4.55 -0.12
N LEU A 22 4.68 5.32 -1.01
CA LEU A 22 5.30 6.47 -1.67
C LEU A 22 5.75 7.52 -0.64
N PHE A 23 4.90 7.84 0.35
CA PHE A 23 5.24 8.75 1.44
C PHE A 23 6.48 8.29 2.20
N PHE A 24 6.56 7.02 2.61
CA PHE A 24 7.72 6.51 3.33
C PHE A 24 9.01 6.55 2.51
N VAL A 25 8.95 6.24 1.22
CA VAL A 25 10.12 6.37 0.33
C VAL A 25 10.55 7.82 0.19
N LEU A 26 9.61 8.74 -0.07
CA LEU A 26 9.91 10.17 -0.20
C LEU A 26 10.49 10.77 1.09
N LEU A 27 9.97 10.36 2.24
CA LEU A 27 10.45 10.78 3.56
C LEU A 27 11.91 10.37 3.76
N GLY A 28 12.26 9.12 3.45
CA GLY A 28 13.61 8.63 3.61
C GLY A 28 14.60 9.21 2.58
N VAL A 29 14.14 9.46 1.35
CA VAL A 29 14.95 10.13 0.30
C VAL A 29 15.23 11.59 0.68
N HIS A 30 14.26 12.32 1.23
CA HIS A 30 14.48 13.67 1.77
C HIS A 30 15.46 13.67 2.95
N GLY A 31 15.53 12.58 3.70
CA GLY A 31 16.52 12.37 4.76
C GLY A 31 17.96 12.14 4.26
N GLY A 32 18.21 12.14 2.95
CA GLY A 32 19.55 12.09 2.35
C GLY A 32 20.18 10.71 2.24
N SER A 33 19.45 9.62 2.55
CA SER A 33 19.96 8.26 2.41
C SER A 33 18.90 7.27 1.94
N LEU A 34 19.27 6.45 0.94
CA LEU A 34 18.43 5.40 0.37
C LEU A 34 18.27 4.20 1.30
N PHE A 35 19.12 4.06 2.33
CA PHE A 35 19.09 2.95 3.29
C PHE A 35 18.53 3.40 4.64
N THR A 36 17.47 4.19 4.61
CA THR A 36 16.77 4.63 5.82
C THR A 36 15.58 3.72 6.12
N PRO A 37 15.19 3.56 7.41
CA PRO A 37 14.04 2.74 7.78
C PRO A 37 12.76 3.07 6.99
N PRO A 38 12.40 4.34 6.70
CA PRO A 38 11.27 4.66 5.83
C PRO A 38 11.37 4.05 4.43
N VAL A 39 12.53 4.13 3.77
CA VAL A 39 12.71 3.53 2.44
C VAL A 39 12.56 2.01 2.50
N LEU A 40 13.12 1.37 3.53
CA LEU A 40 13.00 -0.08 3.73
C LEU A 40 11.55 -0.53 3.99
N ILE A 41 10.69 0.36 4.49
CA ILE A 41 9.26 0.10 4.69
C ILE A 41 8.47 0.30 3.39
N GLY A 42 8.72 1.39 2.65
CA GLY A 42 7.93 1.74 1.47
C GLY A 42 8.38 1.07 0.16
N ALA A 43 9.68 0.91 -0.05
CA ALA A 43 10.23 0.38 -1.30
C ALA A 43 9.77 -1.05 -1.64
N PRO A 44 9.69 -2.00 -0.69
CA PRO A 44 9.20 -3.35 -0.98
C PRO A 44 7.78 -3.36 -1.56
N VAL A 45 6.90 -2.47 -1.11
CA VAL A 45 5.54 -2.36 -1.63
C VAL A 45 5.55 -1.81 -3.06
N LEU A 46 6.37 -0.80 -3.35
CA LEU A 46 6.49 -0.28 -4.72
C LEU A 46 7.00 -1.36 -5.69
N VAL A 47 8.01 -2.14 -5.27
CA VAL A 47 8.50 -3.29 -6.03
C VAL A 47 7.38 -4.33 -6.21
N ALA A 48 6.62 -4.62 -5.15
CA ALA A 48 5.49 -5.53 -5.20
C ALA A 48 4.44 -5.12 -6.25
N TYR A 49 4.12 -3.83 -6.33
CA TYR A 49 3.20 -3.29 -7.33
C TYR A 49 3.71 -3.50 -8.75
N VAL A 50 4.98 -3.22 -9.02
CA VAL A 50 5.58 -3.43 -10.34
C VAL A 50 5.52 -4.90 -10.72
N VAL A 51 5.89 -5.80 -9.80
CA VAL A 51 5.82 -7.25 -10.02
C VAL A 51 4.39 -7.70 -10.30
N ALA A 52 3.42 -7.26 -9.49
CA ALA A 52 2.01 -7.59 -9.68
C ALA A 52 1.46 -7.08 -11.02
N PHE A 53 1.86 -5.88 -11.44
CA PHE A 53 1.49 -5.34 -12.76
C PHE A 53 2.06 -6.18 -13.91
N VAL A 54 3.32 -6.61 -13.81
CA VAL A 54 3.95 -7.50 -14.79
C VAL A 54 3.23 -8.86 -14.84
N LEU A 55 2.93 -9.44 -13.67
CA LEU A 55 2.17 -10.70 -13.57
C LEU A 55 0.77 -10.57 -14.18
N TRP A 56 0.08 -9.46 -13.94
CA TRP A 56 -1.23 -9.19 -14.54
C TRP A 56 -1.16 -9.05 -16.07
N ARG A 57 -0.14 -8.36 -16.61
CA ARG A 57 0.07 -8.28 -18.07
C ARG A 57 0.35 -9.66 -18.67
N ARG A 58 1.13 -10.51 -17.99
CA ARG A 58 1.40 -11.89 -18.44
C ARG A 58 0.17 -12.78 -18.34
N ALA A 59 -0.63 -12.65 -17.28
CA ALA A 59 -1.87 -13.40 -17.10
C ALA A 59 -2.85 -13.17 -18.26
N ARG A 60 -2.96 -11.93 -18.76
CA ARG A 60 -3.82 -11.59 -19.92
C ARG A 60 -3.38 -12.22 -21.24
N ARG A 61 -2.12 -12.62 -21.37
CA ARG A 61 -1.57 -13.26 -22.57
C ARG A 61 -1.50 -14.79 -22.47
N THR A 62 -1.90 -15.35 -21.33
CA THR A 62 -1.75 -16.78 -21.05
C THR A 62 -2.97 -17.56 -21.55
N ALA A 63 -2.75 -18.58 -22.39
CA ALA A 63 -3.83 -19.43 -22.91
C ALA A 63 -4.51 -20.29 -21.82
N SER A 64 -3.76 -20.65 -20.77
CA SER A 64 -4.29 -21.45 -19.66
C SER A 64 -4.92 -20.57 -18.58
N ARG A 65 -6.23 -20.72 -18.39
CA ARG A 65 -7.02 -20.03 -17.35
C ARG A 65 -6.48 -20.28 -15.94
N ARG A 66 -6.01 -21.50 -15.65
CA ARG A 66 -5.45 -21.87 -14.33
C ARG A 66 -4.15 -21.10 -14.04
N ARG A 67 -3.25 -21.01 -15.02
CA ARG A 67 -1.98 -20.26 -14.89
C ARG A 67 -2.23 -18.76 -14.75
N ALA A 68 -3.17 -18.21 -15.52
CA ALA A 68 -3.55 -16.80 -15.39
C ALA A 68 -4.05 -16.48 -13.97
N TRP A 69 -4.90 -17.35 -13.39
CA TRP A 69 -5.37 -17.19 -12.02
C TRP A 69 -4.26 -17.26 -10.98
N VAL A 70 -3.34 -18.23 -11.10
CA VAL A 70 -2.20 -18.33 -10.17
C VAL A 70 -1.35 -17.06 -10.21
N MET A 71 -1.04 -16.52 -11.39
CA MET A 71 -0.26 -15.28 -11.51
C MET A 71 -0.96 -14.08 -10.84
N VAL A 72 -2.28 -13.98 -11.01
CA VAL A 72 -3.08 -12.92 -10.39
C VAL A 72 -3.11 -13.07 -8.87
N VAL A 73 -3.35 -14.27 -8.35
CA VAL A 73 -3.35 -14.54 -6.91
C VAL A 73 -1.99 -14.26 -6.29
N VAL A 74 -0.90 -14.68 -6.94
CA VAL A 74 0.47 -14.38 -6.47
C VAL A 74 0.70 -12.87 -6.42
N GLY A 75 0.31 -12.12 -7.46
CA GLY A 75 0.44 -10.66 -7.46
C GLY A 75 -0.34 -10.00 -6.32
N LEU A 76 -1.56 -10.48 -6.04
CA LEU A 76 -2.39 -9.97 -4.95
C LEU A 76 -1.80 -10.26 -3.57
N VAL A 77 -1.35 -11.49 -3.33
CA VAL A 77 -0.74 -11.86 -2.04
C VAL A 77 0.53 -11.05 -1.80
N LEU A 78 1.32 -10.82 -2.85
CA LEU A 78 2.56 -10.07 -2.77
C LEU A 78 2.30 -8.59 -2.45
N VAL A 79 1.34 -7.96 -3.13
CA VAL A 79 0.95 -6.56 -2.88
C VAL A 79 0.25 -6.41 -1.53
N GLY A 80 -0.72 -7.29 -1.23
CA GLY A 80 -1.46 -7.27 0.03
C GLY A 80 -0.56 -7.50 1.23
N GLY A 81 0.33 -8.49 1.18
CA GLY A 81 1.28 -8.80 2.25
C GLY A 81 2.29 -7.67 2.48
N ALA A 82 2.84 -7.10 1.40
CA ALA A 82 3.77 -5.98 1.52
C ALA A 82 3.08 -4.71 2.05
N ALA A 83 1.82 -4.48 1.69
CA ALA A 83 1.07 -3.30 2.08
C ALA A 83 0.74 -3.20 3.58
N VAL A 84 0.66 -4.33 4.31
CA VAL A 84 0.23 -4.35 5.71
C VAL A 84 1.05 -3.42 6.58
N VAL A 85 2.38 -3.49 6.47
CA VAL A 85 3.28 -2.72 7.37
C VAL A 85 3.13 -1.20 7.18
N PRO A 86 3.35 -0.61 5.98
CA PRO A 86 3.24 0.83 5.82
C PRO A 86 1.83 1.37 6.08
N THR A 87 0.79 0.62 5.70
CA THR A 87 -0.60 1.06 5.96
C THR A 87 -0.94 1.04 7.43
N THR A 88 -0.45 0.04 8.19
CA THR A 88 -0.70 -0.03 9.64
C THR A 88 0.04 1.07 10.38
N ILE A 89 1.32 1.31 10.07
CA ILE A 89 2.12 2.37 10.71
C ILE A 89 1.53 3.75 10.41
N LEU A 90 1.21 4.03 9.15
CA LEU A 90 0.62 5.32 8.79
C LEU A 90 -0.78 5.47 9.38
N GLY A 91 -1.58 4.41 9.35
CA GLY A 91 -2.93 4.39 9.93
C GLY A 91 -2.93 4.64 11.44
N SER A 92 -2.00 4.03 12.20
CA SER A 92 -1.88 4.29 13.63
C SER A 92 -1.43 5.71 13.93
N ALA A 93 -0.45 6.23 13.17
CA ALA A 93 0.01 7.61 13.33
C ALA A 93 -1.13 8.61 13.05
N LEU A 94 -1.90 8.40 11.99
CA LEU A 94 -3.06 9.23 11.67
C LEU A 94 -4.16 9.12 12.74
N ALA A 95 -4.40 7.91 13.29
CA ALA A 95 -5.37 7.72 14.35
C ALA A 95 -4.97 8.46 15.65
N ASP A 96 -3.69 8.51 15.97
CA ASP A 96 -3.20 9.24 17.15
C ASP A 96 -3.30 10.76 16.94
N VAL A 97 -2.87 11.27 15.77
CA VAL A 97 -3.06 12.68 15.41
C VAL A 97 -4.55 13.07 15.40
N TRP A 98 -5.41 12.18 14.92
CA TRP A 98 -6.86 12.40 14.94
C TRP A 98 -7.38 12.55 16.37
N LYS A 99 -6.99 11.66 17.29
CA LYS A 99 -7.37 11.77 18.71
C LYS A 99 -6.88 13.07 19.34
N GLU A 100 -5.66 13.50 19.02
CA GLU A 100 -5.09 14.74 19.57
C GLU A 100 -5.79 16.00 19.05
N THR A 101 -6.40 15.94 17.86
CA THR A 101 -7.11 17.06 17.23
C THR A 101 -8.62 17.06 17.46
N GLN A 102 -9.18 16.04 18.14
CA GLN A 102 -10.59 16.02 18.57
C GLN A 102 -10.84 16.96 19.77
N PRO A 103 -12.08 17.41 20.02
CA PRO A 103 -12.44 18.16 21.23
C PRO A 103 -11.96 17.45 22.50
N GLY A 104 -11.15 18.14 23.31
CA GLY A 104 -10.52 17.58 24.52
C GLY A 104 -9.13 16.96 24.30
N GLY A 105 -8.65 16.89 23.06
CA GLY A 105 -7.27 16.53 22.72
C GLY A 105 -6.30 17.71 22.88
N ARG A 106 -5.00 17.41 23.02
CA ARG A 106 -3.93 18.41 23.23
C ARG A 106 -3.79 19.42 22.09
N GLY A 107 -4.14 19.02 20.87
CA GLY A 107 -4.04 19.83 19.65
C GLY A 107 -5.38 20.36 19.15
N TYR A 108 -6.44 20.32 19.97
CA TYR A 108 -7.75 20.83 19.57
C TYR A 108 -7.72 22.36 19.38
N VAL A 109 -8.06 22.81 18.18
CA VAL A 109 -8.34 24.22 17.89
C VAL A 109 -9.85 24.34 17.72
N GLY A 110 -10.51 24.99 18.67
CA GLY A 110 -11.95 25.23 18.62
C GLY A 110 -12.33 26.18 17.48
N PRO A 111 -13.58 26.11 16.97
CA PRO A 111 -14.09 27.11 16.05
C PRO A 111 -14.16 28.47 16.77
N GLU A 112 -13.66 29.52 16.09
CA GLU A 112 -13.68 30.91 16.55
C GLU A 112 -15.10 31.49 16.67
#